data_AF-A0AAV2A1Z9-F1
#
_entry.id   AF-A0AAV2A1Z9-F1
#
_cell.length_a   1.000
_cell.length_b   1.000
_cell.length_c   1.000
_cell.angle_alpha   90.00
_cell.angle_beta   90.00
_cell.angle_gamma   90.00
#
_symmetry.space_group_name_H-M   'P 1'
#
loop_
_entity.id
_entity.type
_entity.pdbx_description
1 polymer ?
#
loop_
_entity_poly.entity_id
_entity_poly.type
_entity_poly.pdbx_seq_one_letter_code
_entity_poly.pdbx_strand_id
1 'polypeptide(L)'
;MMEFDILDEFESDDNEGDEENSDDSDISTDEIDAMLEEGLMQRRSVDGNNKEIEHEEKEKVILKVRGRDHFDVLPEGWIEVTHNSGMPIYLHKQSRVCSVSKPYFLGPGSTRVSSAAFSAAVLFYVTN
;
A
#
# COMPACT_ATOMS: atom_id res chain seq x y z
N MET A 1 6.17 25.07 35.28
CA MET A 1 6.97 25.20 34.04
C MET A 1 7.64 23.85 33.87
N MET A 2 7.21 23.04 32.89
CA MET A 2 7.84 21.74 32.66
C MET A 2 9.15 21.98 31.92
N GLU A 3 10.24 21.53 32.53
CA GLU A 3 11.59 21.51 31.99
C GLU A 3 11.71 20.24 31.14
N PHE A 4 12.07 20.41 29.87
CA PHE A 4 12.31 19.30 28.94
C PHE A 4 13.82 19.15 28.79
N ASP A 5 14.36 17.98 29.13
CA ASP A 5 15.73 17.61 28.78
C ASP A 5 15.79 17.36 27.26
N ILE A 6 16.54 18.22 26.57
CA ILE A 6 16.89 18.06 25.17
C ILE A 6 18.05 17.08 25.12
N LEU A 7 17.82 15.88 24.59
CA LEU A 7 18.89 14.95 24.21
C LEU A 7 19.42 15.40 22.83
N ASP A 8 20.43 16.27 22.86
CA ASP A 8 21.31 16.55 21.72
C ASP A 8 22.42 15.47 21.69
N GLU A 9 22.90 15.16 20.48
CA GLU A 9 23.91 14.14 20.13
C GLU A 9 23.46 12.67 20.08
N PHE A 10 22.83 12.30 18.96
CA PHE A 10 23.20 11.03 18.33
C PHE A 10 24.40 11.32 17.43
N GLU A 11 25.59 10.83 17.81
CA GLU A 11 26.76 10.80 16.96
C GLU A 11 26.35 10.20 15.61
N SER A 12 26.48 10.98 14.54
CA SER A 12 26.42 10.45 13.19
C SER A 12 27.71 9.65 13.00
N ASP A 13 27.67 8.37 13.31
CA ASP A 13 28.70 7.43 12.87
C ASP A 13 28.50 7.30 11.36
N ASP A 14 29.27 8.08 10.60
CA ASP A 14 29.43 7.96 9.15
C ASP A 14 30.14 6.64 8.84
N ASN A 15 29.46 5.53 9.13
CA ASN A 15 29.82 4.24 8.57
C ASN A 15 29.27 4.22 7.15
N GLU A 16 30.08 4.71 6.21
CA GLU A 16 29.98 4.42 4.79
C GLU A 16 30.16 2.90 4.58
N GLY A 17 29.14 2.14 4.98
CA GLY A 17 28.91 0.79 4.49
C GLY A 17 28.44 0.94 3.06
N ASP A 18 29.37 0.87 2.13
CA ASP A 18 29.12 0.55 0.73
C ASP A 18 28.51 -0.86 0.71
N GLU A 19 27.21 -0.95 1.03
CA GLU A 19 26.42 -2.14 0.78
C GLU A 19 26.29 -2.23 -0.74
N GLU A 20 27.31 -2.83 -1.36
CA GLU A 20 27.17 -3.48 -2.65
C GLU A 20 25.88 -4.31 -2.56
N ASN A 21 24.82 -3.82 -3.19
CA ASN A 21 23.66 -4.65 -3.50
C ASN A 21 24.20 -5.73 -4.42
N SER A 22 24.72 -6.81 -3.82
CA SER A 22 24.93 -8.08 -4.47
C SER A 22 23.55 -8.45 -4.98
N ASP A 23 23.35 -8.26 -6.28
CA ASP A 23 22.22 -8.78 -7.02
C ASP A 23 22.31 -10.32 -6.90
N ASP A 24 21.79 -10.86 -5.79
CA ASP A 24 21.78 -12.28 -5.41
C ASP A 24 20.78 -13.07 -6.26
N SER A 25 20.60 -12.63 -7.49
CA SER A 25 19.91 -13.32 -8.55
C SER A 25 20.98 -14.03 -9.37
N ASP A 26 20.99 -15.37 -9.30
CA ASP A 26 21.84 -16.25 -10.13
C ASP A 26 21.66 -16.06 -11.65
N ILE A 27 20.80 -15.12 -12.07
CA ILE A 27 20.46 -14.80 -13.44
C ILE A 27 21.10 -13.47 -13.84
N SER A 28 21.89 -13.48 -14.91
CA SER A 28 22.49 -12.25 -15.45
C SER A 28 21.45 -11.34 -16.10
N THR A 29 21.68 -10.03 -16.09
CA THR A 29 20.82 -9.06 -16.78
C THR A 29 20.66 -9.37 -18.27
N ASP A 30 21.71 -9.91 -18.91
CA ASP A 30 21.69 -10.32 -20.31
C ASP A 30 20.75 -11.52 -20.56
N GLU A 31 20.64 -12.43 -19.59
CA GLU A 31 19.71 -13.56 -19.64
C GLU A 31 18.25 -13.10 -19.46
N ILE A 32 18.01 -12.14 -18.56
CA ILE A 32 16.70 -11.50 -18.40
C ILE A 32 16.27 -10.83 -19.71
N ASP A 33 17.17 -10.07 -20.34
CA ASP A 33 16.91 -9.40 -21.61
C ASP A 33 16.61 -10.40 -22.73
N ALA A 34 17.35 -11.50 -22.79
CA ALA A 34 17.10 -12.58 -23.74
C ALA A 34 15.71 -13.22 -23.54
N MET A 35 15.29 -13.50 -22.31
CA MET A 35 13.97 -14.06 -21.99
C MET A 35 12.83 -13.08 -22.32
N LEU A 36 13.04 -11.77 -22.11
CA LEU A 36 12.07 -10.73 -22.45
C LEU A 36 11.90 -10.58 -23.96
N GLU A 37 13.01 -10.56 -24.71
CA GLU A 37 13.00 -10.48 -26.17
C GLU A 37 12.35 -11.74 -26.79
N GLU A 38 12.68 -12.93 -26.29
CA GLU A 38 12.07 -14.19 -26.72
C GLU A 38 10.55 -14.17 -26.53
N GLY A 39 10.05 -13.72 -25.37
CA GLY A 39 8.61 -13.58 -25.12
C GLY A 39 7.91 -12.54 -26.02
N LEU A 40 8.61 -11.49 -26.45
CA LEU A 40 8.11 -10.53 -27.44
C LEU A 40 8.12 -11.09 -28.86
N MET A 41 9.15 -11.87 -29.21
CA MET A 41 9.23 -12.54 -30.50
C MET A 41 8.17 -13.63 -30.62
N GLN A 42 7.94 -14.45 -29.59
CA GLN A 42 6.90 -15.48 -29.58
C GLN A 42 5.51 -14.89 -29.82
N ARG A 43 5.20 -13.73 -29.20
CA ARG A 43 3.94 -13.01 -29.41
C ARG A 43 3.82 -12.41 -30.81
N ARG A 44 4.92 -11.88 -31.36
CA ARG A 44 4.98 -11.35 -32.74
C ARG A 44 4.92 -12.45 -33.81
N SER A 45 5.35 -13.67 -33.50
CA SER A 45 5.45 -14.78 -34.47
C SER A 45 4.12 -15.52 -34.66
N VAL A 46 3.30 -15.61 -33.61
CA VAL A 46 1.99 -16.29 -33.66
C VAL A 46 0.94 -15.43 -34.38
N ASP A 47 1.00 -14.12 -34.22
CA ASP A 47 0.20 -13.16 -34.96
C ASP A 47 1.04 -12.59 -36.12
N GLY A 48 1.10 -13.30 -37.25
CA GLY A 48 1.80 -12.88 -38.49
C GLY A 48 1.31 -11.56 -39.13
N ASN A 49 0.67 -10.70 -38.35
CA ASN A 49 0.36 -9.33 -38.66
C ASN A 49 1.33 -8.44 -37.88
N ASN A 50 2.29 -7.85 -38.59
CA ASN A 50 2.89 -6.57 -38.21
C ASN A 50 1.82 -5.46 -38.31
N LYS A 51 0.70 -5.64 -37.59
CA LYS A 51 -0.24 -4.58 -37.30
C LYS A 51 0.41 -3.88 -36.12
N GLU A 52 1.01 -2.74 -36.40
CA GLU A 52 1.10 -1.61 -35.47
C GLU A 52 -0.09 -1.75 -34.51
N ILE A 53 0.19 -2.10 -33.26
CA ILE A 53 -0.85 -2.42 -32.28
C ILE A 53 -1.74 -1.19 -32.24
N GLU A 54 -2.94 -1.27 -32.84
CA GLU A 54 -3.88 -0.16 -32.87
C GLU A 54 -4.26 0.13 -31.42
N HIS A 55 -3.59 1.11 -30.86
CA HIS A 55 -3.83 1.64 -29.54
C HIS A 55 -5.23 2.23 -29.51
N GLU A 56 -6.17 1.48 -28.93
CA GLU A 56 -7.52 1.98 -28.67
C GLU A 56 -7.45 2.92 -27.46
N GLU A 57 -7.43 4.24 -27.72
CA GLU A 57 -7.52 5.24 -26.67
C GLU A 57 -8.91 5.17 -26.00
N LYS A 58 -8.96 4.67 -24.77
CA LYS A 58 -10.19 4.62 -23.96
C LYS A 58 -10.19 5.76 -22.95
N GLU A 59 -11.13 6.67 -23.11
CA GLU A 59 -11.38 7.72 -22.12
C GLU A 59 -12.02 7.10 -20.86
N LYS A 60 -11.31 7.13 -19.74
CA LYS A 60 -11.84 6.70 -18.44
C LYS A 60 -12.24 7.94 -17.64
N VAL A 61 -13.53 8.08 -17.38
CA VAL A 61 -14.02 9.09 -16.44
C VAL A 61 -13.64 8.64 -15.03
N ILE A 62 -12.66 9.31 -14.44
CA ILE A 62 -12.24 9.08 -13.05
C ILE A 62 -12.93 10.11 -12.16
N LEU A 63 -13.71 9.62 -11.19
CA LEU A 63 -14.24 10.46 -10.13
C LEU A 63 -13.09 10.93 -9.25
N LYS A 64 -12.73 12.22 -9.37
CA LYS A 64 -11.80 12.87 -8.43
C LYS A 64 -12.54 13.17 -7.14
N VAL A 65 -12.10 12.54 -6.04
CA VAL A 65 -12.63 12.83 -4.70
C VAL A 65 -12.42 14.31 -4.41
N ARG A 66 -13.50 15.05 -4.15
CA ARG A 66 -13.46 16.47 -3.77
C ARG A 66 -13.64 16.58 -2.26
N GLY A 67 -12.56 16.90 -1.54
CA GLY A 67 -12.59 17.14 -0.08
C GLY A 67 -11.40 16.54 0.64
N ARG A 68 -11.28 16.82 1.94
CA ARG A 68 -10.45 16.03 2.85
C ARG A 68 -11.27 14.81 3.23
N ASP A 69 -10.82 13.62 2.88
CA ASP A 69 -11.50 12.39 3.29
C ASP A 69 -11.29 12.20 4.80
N HIS A 70 -12.30 12.59 5.58
CA HIS A 70 -12.28 12.42 7.03
C HIS A 70 -12.45 10.94 7.43
N PHE A 71 -12.76 10.04 6.50
CA PHE A 71 -12.81 8.59 6.73
C PHE A 71 -11.43 7.94 6.54
N ASP A 72 -10.51 8.61 5.87
CA ASP A 72 -9.13 8.12 5.75
C ASP A 72 -8.29 8.38 7.00
N VAL A 73 -8.74 9.30 7.86
CA VAL A 73 -8.07 9.61 9.12
C VAL A 73 -8.66 8.75 10.23
N LEU A 74 -7.79 8.06 10.99
CA LEU A 74 -8.21 7.31 12.17
C LEU A 74 -8.78 8.25 13.24
N PRO A 75 -9.82 7.83 13.98
CA PRO A 75 -10.30 8.59 15.13
C PRO A 75 -9.21 8.76 16.19
N GLU A 76 -9.39 9.75 17.06
CA GLU A 76 -8.42 10.05 18.12
C GLU A 76 -8.09 8.81 18.97
N GLY A 77 -6.81 8.64 19.29
CA GLY A 77 -6.33 7.53 20.12
C GLY A 77 -6.17 6.20 19.41
N TRP A 78 -6.62 6.08 18.14
CA TRP A 78 -6.41 4.90 17.30
C TRP A 78 -5.11 5.00 16.51
N ILE A 79 -4.42 3.88 16.40
CA ILE A 79 -3.24 3.70 15.57
C ILE A 79 -3.37 2.44 14.73
N GLU A 80 -2.74 2.41 13.57
CA GLU A 80 -2.58 1.21 12.76
C GLU A 80 -1.28 0.51 13.16
N VAL A 81 -1.34 -0.81 13.31
CA VAL A 81 -0.22 -1.67 13.73
C VAL A 81 -0.23 -2.91 12.84
N THR A 82 0.93 -3.30 12.32
CA THR A 82 1.07 -4.54 11.56
C THR A 82 1.13 -5.73 12.51
N HIS A 83 0.19 -6.67 12.38
CA HIS A 83 0.25 -7.96 13.06
C HIS A 83 1.31 -8.85 12.43
N ASN A 84 1.81 -9.86 13.15
CA ASN A 84 2.81 -10.82 12.65
C ASN A 84 2.38 -11.54 11.36
N SER A 85 1.08 -11.57 11.05
CA SER A 85 0.55 -12.12 9.80
C SER A 85 0.66 -11.16 8.60
N GLY A 86 1.27 -9.98 8.77
CA GLY A 86 1.30 -8.92 7.76
C GLY A 86 -0.01 -8.13 7.62
N MET A 87 -1.06 -8.52 8.35
CA MET A 87 -2.36 -7.83 8.31
C MET A 87 -2.35 -6.57 9.19
N PRO A 88 -2.95 -5.47 8.72
CA PRO A 88 -3.13 -4.29 9.57
C PRO A 88 -4.18 -4.55 10.65
N ILE A 89 -3.84 -4.20 11.89
CA ILE A 89 -4.72 -4.18 13.05
C ILE A 89 -4.77 -2.76 13.60
N TYR A 90 -5.96 -2.29 13.95
CA TYR A 90 -6.17 -0.98 14.54
C TYR A 90 -6.25 -1.10 16.06
N LEU A 91 -5.39 -0.36 16.77
CA LEU A 91 -5.30 -0.40 18.22
C LEU A 91 -5.67 0.96 18.82
N HIS A 92 -6.63 0.98 19.74
CA HIS A 92 -6.90 2.15 20.56
C HIS A 92 -5.95 2.16 21.78
N LYS A 93 -5.02 3.12 21.82
CA LYS A 93 -3.89 3.13 22.77
C LYS A 93 -4.35 3.12 24.23
N GLN A 94 -5.38 3.91 24.55
CA GLN A 94 -5.84 4.10 25.93
C GLN A 94 -6.63 2.89 26.45
N SER A 95 -7.55 2.35 25.65
CA SER A 95 -8.44 1.26 26.08
C SER A 95 -7.90 -0.14 25.79
N ARG A 96 -6.80 -0.25 25.04
CA ARG A 96 -6.20 -1.52 24.60
C ARG A 96 -7.15 -2.40 23.77
N VAL A 97 -8.16 -1.79 23.15
CA VAL A 97 -9.09 -2.46 22.21
C VAL A 97 -8.43 -2.56 20.85
N CYS A 98 -8.49 -3.75 20.23
CA CYS A 98 -8.05 -3.97 18.85
C CYS A 98 -9.25 -4.23 17.91
N SER A 99 -9.12 -3.80 16.66
CA SER A 99 -10.07 -4.04 15.58
C SER A 99 -9.32 -4.46 14.32
N VAL A 100 -9.90 -5.40 13.57
CA VAL A 100 -9.39 -5.80 12.25
C VAL A 100 -9.93 -4.92 11.12
N SER A 101 -11.00 -4.16 11.36
CA SER A 101 -11.51 -3.13 10.45
C SER A 101 -11.08 -1.74 10.89
N LYS A 102 -10.87 -0.86 9.91
CA LYS A 102 -10.50 0.53 10.11
C LYS A 102 -11.62 1.25 10.90
N PRO A 103 -11.34 1.71 12.13
CA PRO A 103 -12.32 2.49 12.89
C PRO A 103 -12.53 3.84 12.21
N TYR A 104 -13.74 4.37 12.29
CA TYR A 104 -14.11 5.65 11.69
C TYR A 104 -15.05 6.42 12.62
N PHE A 105 -15.05 7.74 12.49
CA PHE A 105 -15.96 8.61 13.23
C PHE A 105 -17.31 8.67 12.51
N LEU A 106 -18.36 8.14 13.15
CA LEU A 106 -19.71 8.13 12.58
C LEU A 106 -20.40 9.52 12.62
N GLY A 107 -19.97 10.39 13.53
CA GLY A 107 -20.61 11.69 13.74
C GLY A 107 -22.08 11.58 14.19
N PRO A 108 -22.92 12.60 13.94
CA PRO A 108 -24.34 12.61 14.32
C PRO A 108 -25.22 11.69 13.44
N GLY A 109 -24.61 10.88 12.56
CA GLY A 109 -25.31 9.98 11.65
C GLY A 109 -25.91 8.76 12.36
N SER A 110 -26.94 8.17 11.73
CA SER A 110 -27.57 6.95 12.22
C SER A 110 -26.73 5.70 11.89
N THR A 111 -26.51 4.85 12.89
CA THR A 111 -25.71 3.60 12.78
C THR A 111 -26.23 2.59 11.76
N ARG A 112 -27.50 2.70 11.35
CA ARG A 112 -28.17 1.74 10.45
C ARG A 112 -28.29 2.23 9.01
N VAL A 113 -28.05 3.51 8.77
CA VAL A 113 -28.30 4.18 7.49
C VAL A 113 -27.05 4.88 6.95
N SER A 114 -25.99 4.99 7.75
CA SER A 114 -24.71 5.46 7.24
C SER A 114 -24.14 4.43 6.27
N SER A 115 -23.85 4.85 5.04
CA SER A 115 -22.97 4.09 4.15
C SER A 115 -21.62 3.96 4.86
N ALA A 116 -21.29 2.78 5.39
CA ALA A 116 -19.96 2.52 5.93
C ALA A 116 -18.94 2.88 4.84
N ALA A 117 -17.88 3.61 5.22
CA ALA A 117 -16.80 3.90 4.27
C ALA A 117 -16.28 2.56 3.70
N PHE A 118 -16.01 2.52 2.39
CA PHE A 118 -15.55 1.30 1.73
C PHE A 118 -14.30 0.70 2.41
N SER A 119 -13.46 1.53 3.04
CA SER A 119 -12.27 1.12 3.81
C SER A 119 -12.56 0.47 5.17
N ALA A 120 -13.77 0.64 5.71
CA ALA A 120 -14.18 0.06 7.00
C ALA A 120 -14.91 -1.28 6.84
N ALA A 121 -15.21 -1.69 5.61
CA ALA A 121 -15.78 -2.99 5.33
C ALA A 121 -14.75 -4.08 5.66
N VAL A 122 -15.08 -4.98 6.58
CA VAL A 122 -14.29 -6.18 6.83
C VAL A 122 -14.32 -7.03 5.56
N LEU A 123 -13.16 -7.28 4.97
CA LEU A 123 -13.04 -8.24 3.88
C LEU A 123 -13.16 -9.65 4.49
N PHE A 124 -14.31 -10.29 4.29
CA PHE A 124 -14.53 -11.68 4.68
C PHE A 124 -13.73 -12.58 3.73
N TYR A 125 -12.53 -12.99 4.12
CA TYR A 125 -11.85 -14.09 3.44
C TYR A 125 -12.50 -15.39 3.90
N VAL A 126 -13.27 -16.03 3.02
CA VAL A 126 -13.69 -17.42 3.19
C VAL A 126 -12.44 -18.28 3.01
N THR A 127 -11.88 -18.78 4.11
CA THR A 127 -10.92 -19.88 4.06
C THR A 127 -11.68 -21.15 3.67
N ASN A 128 -11.35 -21.69 2.49
CA ASN A 128 -11.91 -22.95 1.98
C ASN A 128 -11.42 -24.14 2.82
#